data_AF-M0M9Z7-F1
#
_entry.id   AF-M0M9Z7-F1
#
_cell.length_a   1.000
_cell.length_b   1.000
_cell.length_c   1.000
_cell.angle_alpha   90.00
_cell.angle_beta   90.00
_cell.angle_gamma   90.00
#
_symmetry.space_group_name_H-M   'P 1'
#
loop_
_entity.id
_entity.type
_entity.pdbx_description
1 polymer ?
#
loop_
_entity_poly.entity_id
_entity_poly.type
_entity_poly.pdbx_seq_one_letter_code
_entity_poly.pdbx_strand_id
1 'polypeptide(L)'
;MVEFVDEHVELLEQFDCMATGSTGERLSEETELEVEQLNSGSHGGDMMIGAAVATDECDAVIFLRDPLTSQPHDPDITALLRVCDVHDVPFATNISSADAIIDYLSE
;
A
#
# COMPACT_ATOMS: atom_id res chain seq x y z
N MET A 1 -7.62 6.54 -2.17
CA MET A 1 -6.14 6.47 -2.27
C MET A 1 -5.56 7.85 -2.42
N VAL A 2 -5.73 8.56 -3.54
CA VAL A 2 -5.28 9.96 -3.68
C VAL A 2 -5.80 10.84 -2.53
N GLU A 3 -7.12 10.90 -2.31
CA GLU A 3 -7.73 11.66 -1.20
C GLU A 3 -7.15 11.29 0.17
N PHE A 4 -6.97 10.00 0.45
CA PHE A 4 -6.36 9.52 1.69
C PHE A 4 -4.90 9.98 1.83
N VAL A 5 -4.13 9.95 0.74
CA VAL A 5 -2.75 10.44 0.76
C VAL A 5 -2.72 11.95 0.99
N ASP A 6 -3.57 12.73 0.33
CA ASP A 6 -3.66 14.18 0.54
C ASP A 6 -4.02 14.54 1.99
N GLU A 7 -4.94 13.78 2.60
CA GLU A 7 -5.34 13.97 4.01
C GLU A 7 -4.19 13.69 5.00
N HIS A 8 -3.24 12.84 4.62
CA HIS A 8 -2.15 12.36 5.49
C HIS A 8 -0.74 12.68 4.98
N VAL A 9 -0.60 13.58 3.99
CA VAL A 9 0.66 13.83 3.27
C VAL A 9 1.80 14.24 4.20
N GLU A 10 1.54 15.10 5.19
CA GLU A 10 2.54 15.59 6.15
C GLU A 10 3.20 14.46 6.97
N LEU A 11 2.46 13.38 7.25
CA LEU A 11 3.02 12.20 7.91
C LEU A 11 3.71 11.28 6.90
N LEU A 12 3.05 11.02 5.77
CA LEU A 12 3.54 10.08 4.75
C LEU A 12 4.88 10.52 4.14
N GLU A 13 5.15 11.82 4.03
CA GLU A 13 6.44 12.37 3.58
C GLU A 13 7.64 12.00 4.49
N GLN A 14 7.37 11.48 5.70
CA GLN A 14 8.42 11.03 6.63
C GLN A 14 8.85 9.58 6.35
N PHE A 15 8.18 8.88 5.43
CA PHE A 15 8.41 7.48 5.10
C PHE A 15 8.82 7.33 3.62
N ASP A 16 9.62 6.30 3.34
CA ASP A 16 9.86 5.85 1.98
C ASP A 16 8.60 5.16 1.43
N CYS A 17 7.85 5.86 0.59
CA CYS A 17 6.58 5.37 0.05
C CYS A 17 6.76 4.64 -1.28
N MET A 18 6.07 3.51 -1.48
CA MET A 18 6.05 2.75 -2.73
C MET A 18 4.62 2.45 -3.18
N ALA A 19 4.35 2.50 -4.49
CA ALA A 19 3.02 2.30 -5.05
C ALA A 19 3.04 1.55 -6.40
N THR A 20 2.09 0.65 -6.59
CA THR A 20 1.99 -0.16 -7.82
C THR A 20 1.29 0.59 -8.96
N GLY A 21 1.85 0.50 -10.17
CA GLY A 21 1.18 0.82 -11.43
C GLY A 21 0.45 2.16 -11.44
N SER A 22 -0.82 2.15 -11.84
CA SER A 22 -1.63 3.37 -11.97
C SER A 22 -1.85 4.11 -10.65
N THR A 23 -1.69 3.44 -9.50
CA THR A 23 -1.75 4.14 -8.21
C THR A 23 -0.57 5.09 -8.07
N GLY A 24 0.66 4.62 -8.34
CA GLY A 24 1.86 5.46 -8.26
C GLY A 24 1.85 6.60 -9.28
N GLU A 25 1.34 6.35 -10.49
CA GLU A 25 1.15 7.38 -11.51
C GLU A 25 0.21 8.49 -11.00
N ARG A 26 -0.98 8.12 -10.50
CA ARG A 26 -1.95 9.08 -9.98
C ARG A 26 -1.44 9.86 -8.78
N LEU A 27 -0.73 9.21 -7.85
CA LEU A 27 -0.14 9.90 -6.70
C LEU A 27 0.90 10.95 -7.16
N SER A 28 1.73 10.62 -8.15
CA SER A 28 2.71 11.57 -8.70
C SER A 28 2.09 12.74 -9.47
N GLU A 29 0.89 12.57 -10.02
CA GLU A 29 0.18 13.61 -10.78
C GLU A 29 -0.70 14.50 -9.89
N GLU A 30 -1.29 13.91 -8.84
CA GLU A 30 -2.35 14.54 -8.05
C GLU A 30 -1.88 15.00 -6.65
N THR A 31 -0.72 14.53 -6.16
CA THR A 31 -0.23 14.81 -4.80
C THR A 31 1.24 15.27 -4.80
N GLU A 32 1.72 15.82 -3.70
CA GLU A 32 3.14 16.20 -3.52
C GLU A 32 4.02 15.05 -2.98
N LEU A 33 3.42 13.89 -2.67
CA LEU A 33 4.12 12.75 -2.10
C LEU A 33 5.06 12.09 -3.13
N GLU A 34 6.36 12.01 -2.80
CA GLU A 34 7.31 11.22 -3.58
C GLU A 34 7.06 9.71 -3.34
N VAL A 35 6.84 8.97 -4.42
CA VAL A 35 6.57 7.52 -4.36
C VAL A 35 7.45 6.74 -5.34
N GLU A 36 8.04 5.64 -4.88
CA GLU A 36 8.65 4.64 -5.76
C GLU A 36 7.55 3.93 -6.56
N GLN A 37 7.60 4.08 -7.89
CA GLN A 37 6.64 3.42 -8.77
C GLN A 37 7.08 1.99 -9.08
N LEU A 38 6.26 1.04 -8.64
CA LEU A 38 6.41 -0.39 -8.91
C LEU A 38 5.55 -0.80 -10.11
N ASN A 39 5.76 -2.04 -10.60
CA ASN A 39 4.86 -2.62 -11.60
C ASN A 39 3.41 -2.65 -11.09
N SER A 40 2.44 -2.68 -12.00
CA SER A 40 1.03 -2.92 -11.62
C SER A 40 0.86 -4.28 -10.93
N GLY A 41 -0.15 -4.42 -10.07
CA GLY A 41 -0.46 -5.69 -9.40
C GLY A 41 -0.55 -6.88 -10.37
N SER A 42 -1.26 -6.70 -11.50
CA SER A 42 -1.37 -7.71 -12.56
C SER A 42 -0.07 -8.08 -13.28
N HIS A 43 0.99 -7.28 -13.10
CA HIS A 43 2.33 -7.52 -13.63
C HIS A 43 3.36 -7.77 -12.51
N GLY A 44 2.90 -8.20 -11.33
CA GLY A 44 3.73 -8.63 -10.22
C GLY A 44 4.09 -7.54 -9.21
N GLY A 45 3.45 -6.37 -9.25
CA GLY A 45 3.62 -5.32 -8.24
C GLY A 45 3.33 -5.80 -6.82
N ASP A 46 2.26 -6.60 -6.64
CA ASP A 46 1.89 -7.15 -5.33
C ASP A 46 2.97 -8.10 -4.78
N MET A 47 3.66 -8.83 -5.66
CA MET A 47 4.79 -9.67 -5.28
C MET A 47 6.04 -8.86 -4.92
N MET A 48 6.23 -7.68 -5.52
CA MET A 48 7.32 -6.77 -5.16
C MET A 48 7.12 -6.21 -3.75
N ILE A 49 5.89 -5.78 -3.43
CA ILE A 49 5.54 -5.37 -2.06
C ILE A 49 5.71 -6.55 -1.10
N GLY A 50 5.22 -7.74 -1.48
CA GLY A 50 5.39 -8.94 -0.66
C GLY A 50 6.86 -9.31 -0.42
N ALA A 51 7.75 -9.03 -1.38
CA ALA A 51 9.18 -9.18 -1.20
C ALA A 51 9.71 -8.18 -0.16
N ALA A 52 9.34 -6.90 -0.26
CA ALA A 52 9.74 -5.86 0.70
C ALA A 52 9.27 -6.17 2.13
N VAL A 53 8.05 -6.69 2.29
CA VAL A 53 7.54 -7.17 3.59
C VAL A 53 8.40 -8.34 4.11
N ALA A 54 8.77 -9.28 3.24
CA ALA A 54 9.55 -10.44 3.63
C ALA A 54 11.02 -10.13 3.95
N THR A 55 11.52 -8.96 3.54
CA THR A 55 12.90 -8.49 3.76
C THR A 55 13.00 -7.40 4.82
N ASP A 56 11.93 -7.13 5.58
CA ASP A 56 11.84 -6.07 6.59
C ASP A 56 12.09 -4.66 6.01
N GLU A 57 11.71 -4.44 4.75
CA GLU A 57 11.81 -3.18 4.01
C GLU A 57 10.44 -2.48 3.85
N CYS A 58 9.40 -2.97 4.54
CA CYS A 58 8.05 -2.42 4.50
C CYS A 58 7.39 -2.50 5.88
N ASP A 59 7.17 -1.33 6.50
CA ASP A 59 6.62 -1.23 7.86
C ASP A 59 5.09 -1.29 7.91
N ALA A 60 4.40 -0.97 6.81
CA ALA A 60 2.96 -1.04 6.70
C ALA A 60 2.49 -1.11 5.24
N VAL A 61 1.33 -1.72 5.01
CA VAL A 61 0.70 -1.80 3.69
C VAL A 61 -0.72 -1.24 3.71
N ILE A 62 -1.00 -0.27 2.85
CA ILE A 62 -2.34 0.30 2.65
C ILE A 62 -2.92 -0.20 1.32
N PHE A 63 -3.79 -1.21 1.37
CA PHE A 63 -4.39 -1.86 0.21
C PHE A 63 -5.90 -1.59 0.11
N LEU A 64 -6.26 -0.40 -0.38
CA LEU A 64 -7.65 0.03 -0.54
C LEU A 64 -8.31 -0.60 -1.78
N ARG A 65 -8.75 -1.86 -1.65
CA ARG A 65 -9.43 -2.60 -2.72
C ARG A 65 -10.89 -2.21 -2.89
N ASP A 66 -11.44 -2.41 -4.08
CA ASP A 66 -12.88 -2.43 -4.30
C ASP A 66 -13.45 -3.81 -3.88
N PRO A 67 -14.24 -3.89 -2.79
CA PRO A 67 -14.77 -5.17 -2.31
C PRO A 67 -15.92 -5.73 -3.18
N LEU A 68 -16.44 -4.95 -4.13
CA LEU A 68 -17.57 -5.33 -4.97
C LEU A 68 -17.15 -5.82 -6.36
N THR A 69 -15.86 -5.72 -6.69
CA THR A 69 -15.31 -6.12 -7.98
C THR A 69 -14.25 -7.20 -7.79
N SER A 70 -14.43 -8.38 -8.41
CA SER A 70 -13.40 -9.42 -8.42
C SER A 70 -12.21 -8.97 -9.27
N GLN A 71 -11.01 -9.11 -8.73
CA GLN A 71 -9.79 -8.75 -9.43
C GLN A 71 -9.17 -10.00 -10.09
N PRO A 72 -8.65 -9.89 -11.32
CA PRO A 72 -8.00 -11.01 -12.00
C PRO A 72 -6.75 -11.53 -11.26
N HIS A 73 -6.23 -10.74 -10.31
CA HIS A 73 -5.08 -11.03 -9.45
C HIS A 73 -5.48 -11.23 -7.97
N ASP A 74 -6.73 -11.64 -7.68
CA ASP A 74 -7.17 -12.00 -6.31
C ASP A 74 -6.25 -13.01 -5.57
N PRO A 75 -5.62 -14.01 -6.23
CA PRO A 75 -4.64 -14.88 -5.58
C PRO A 75 -3.42 -14.14 -5.05
N ASP A 76 -2.98 -13.11 -5.75
CA ASP A 76 -1.78 -12.33 -5.44
C ASP A 76 -2.05 -11.45 -4.21
N ILE A 77 -3.24 -10.83 -4.14
CA ILE A 77 -3.72 -10.09 -2.97
C ILE A 77 -3.76 -10.99 -1.73
N THR A 78 -4.27 -12.21 -1.87
CA THR A 78 -4.34 -13.17 -0.77
C THR A 78 -2.93 -13.62 -0.33
N ALA A 79 -2.00 -13.75 -1.28
CA ALA A 79 -0.62 -14.07 -0.97
C ALA A 79 0.08 -12.92 -0.22
N LEU A 80 -0.14 -11.67 -0.63
CA LEU A 80 0.41 -10.49 0.03
C LEU A 80 -0.11 -10.36 1.46
N LEU A 81 -1.42 -10.48 1.67
CA LEU A 81 -2.02 -10.47 3.02
C LEU A 81 -1.39 -11.54 3.92
N ARG A 82 -1.25 -12.76 3.40
CA ARG A 82 -0.62 -13.87 4.14
C ARG A 82 0.84 -13.57 4.51
N VAL A 83 1.59 -12.88 3.65
CA VAL A 83 2.98 -12.50 3.95
C VAL A 83 3.00 -11.46 5.08
N CYS A 84 2.11 -10.47 5.05
CA CYS A 84 1.99 -9.48 6.12
C CYS A 84 1.61 -10.12 7.46
N ASP A 85 0.66 -11.06 7.47
CA ASP A 85 0.28 -11.82 8.67
C ASP A 85 1.46 -12.63 9.26
N VAL A 86 2.36 -13.14 8.42
CA VAL A 86 3.53 -13.93 8.87
C VAL A 86 4.62 -13.04 9.47
N HIS A 87 4.78 -11.83 8.94
CA HIS A 87 5.81 -10.87 9.35
C HIS A 87 5.32 -9.84 10.36
N ASP A 88 4.06 -9.95 10.82
CA ASP A 88 3.41 -9.02 11.75
C ASP A 88 3.42 -7.56 11.23
N VAL A 89 3.28 -7.39 9.91
CA VAL A 89 3.23 -6.08 9.25
C VAL A 89 1.78 -5.60 9.15
N PRO A 90 1.44 -4.41 9.68
CA PRO A 90 0.11 -3.81 9.55
C PRO A 90 -0.39 -3.76 8.11
N PHE A 91 -1.60 -4.27 7.88
CA PHE A 91 -2.21 -4.34 6.55
C PHE A 91 -3.64 -3.78 6.57
N ALA A 92 -3.86 -2.62 5.95
CA ALA A 92 -5.19 -2.02 5.82
C ALA A 92 -5.87 -2.45 4.52
N THR A 93 -7.16 -2.81 4.62
CA THR A 93 -8.01 -3.16 3.46
C THR A 93 -9.13 -2.16 3.19
N ASN A 94 -9.25 -1.15 4.05
CA ASN A 94 -10.27 -0.10 4.00
C ASN A 94 -9.75 1.17 4.71
N ILE A 95 -10.45 2.29 4.53
CA ILE A 95 -10.04 3.59 5.07
C ILE A 95 -9.90 3.56 6.59
N SER A 96 -10.89 3.06 7.33
CA SER A 96 -10.83 3.06 8.79
C SER A 96 -9.63 2.27 9.36
N SER A 97 -9.24 1.17 8.72
CA SER A 97 -8.01 0.46 9.08
C SER A 97 -6.75 1.21 8.66
N ALA A 98 -6.80 1.98 7.57
CA ALA A 98 -5.67 2.78 7.12
C ALA A 98 -5.42 3.95 8.07
N ASP A 99 -6.46 4.67 8.48
CA ASP A 99 -6.39 5.75 9.47
C ASP A 99 -5.77 5.26 10.78
N ALA A 100 -6.20 4.09 11.27
CA ALA A 100 -5.66 3.50 12.49
C ALA A 100 -4.17 3.13 12.37
N ILE A 101 -3.70 2.73 11.18
CA ILE A 101 -2.29 2.46 10.92
C ILE A 101 -1.50 3.77 10.88
N ILE A 102 -2.01 4.81 10.23
CA ILE A 102 -1.40 6.16 10.22
C ILE A 102 -1.21 6.66 11.65
N ASP A 103 -2.26 6.57 12.48
CA ASP A 103 -2.19 6.95 13.89
C ASP A 103 -1.09 6.16 14.62
N TYR A 104 -1.04 4.83 14.44
CA TYR A 104 -0.01 3.97 15.03
C TYR A 104 1.42 4.33 14.58
N LEU A 105 1.62 4.70 13.31
CA LEU A 105 2.93 5.08 12.77
C LEU A 105 3.39 6.48 13.23
N SER A 106 2.47 7.30 13.75
CA SER A 106 2.78 8.64 14.25
C SER A 106 3.28 8.67 15.70
N GLU A 107 3.21 7.54 16.42
CA GLU A 107 3.63 7.37 17.81
C GLU A 107 5.14 7.07 17.96
#